data_AF-A0A520CIV1-F1
#
_entry.id   AF-A0A520CIV1-F1
#
_cell.length_a   1.000
_cell.length_b   1.000
_cell.length_c   1.000
_cell.angle_alpha   90.00
_cell.angle_beta   90.00
_cell.angle_gamma   90.00
#
_symmetry.space_group_name_H-M   'P 1'
#
loop_
_entity.id
_entity.type
_entity.pdbx_description
1 polymer ?
#
loop_
_entity_poly.entity_id
_entity_poly.type
_entity_poly.pdbx_seq_one_letter_code
_entity_poly.pdbx_strand_id
1 'polypeptide(L)'
;MRQLNSIELKEKFDDYSSDINYCDVDSLTIKINQFIYFLREQAISRRILERIEEEFQNLKMKLNVDKYQRSGRYHQDILNDIYSREIQGAFGFFYITEKFEVNPKFRTHYLDDIRSWYGGKDYNEQNERFKTYFFTPFVELFNWFLRESETINPNDYFSEESQQNIIARIDSLEENLSLKLSIGNQIVFEEVEEVKDLVTFLNKKNWIEIIKGKFVDLALAEVISKEVATSIVESIIGTKIEMFK
;
A
#
# COMPACT_ATOMS: atom_id res chain seq x y z
N MET A 1 -10.02 -9.32 -11.59
CA MET A 1 -9.26 -8.17 -12.12
C MET A 1 -7.79 -8.58 -12.27
N ARG A 2 -7.02 -8.10 -13.26
CA ARG A 2 -5.57 -8.35 -13.30
C ARG A 2 -4.91 -7.66 -12.09
N GLN A 3 -3.86 -8.26 -11.53
CA GLN A 3 -3.04 -7.62 -10.49
C GLN A 3 -2.18 -6.52 -11.12
N LEU A 4 -2.16 -5.35 -10.48
CA LEU A 4 -1.37 -4.19 -10.89
C LEU A 4 -0.05 -4.15 -10.10
N ASN A 5 1.01 -3.64 -10.71
CA ASN A 5 2.22 -3.25 -9.96
C ASN A 5 1.99 -1.95 -9.18
N SER A 6 2.96 -1.55 -8.36
CA SER A 6 2.90 -0.33 -7.55
C SER A 6 2.61 0.94 -8.37
N ILE A 7 3.16 1.05 -9.58
CA ILE A 7 3.03 2.23 -10.45
C ILE A 7 1.62 2.31 -11.04
N GLU A 8 1.19 1.24 -11.72
CA GLU A 8 -0.16 1.13 -12.30
C GLU A 8 -1.24 1.26 -11.24
N LEU A 9 -0.99 0.71 -10.04
CA LEU A 9 -1.90 0.83 -8.90
C LEU A 9 -2.06 2.29 -8.48
N LYS A 10 -0.96 3.02 -8.34
CA LYS A 10 -0.97 4.44 -7.94
C LYS A 10 -1.76 5.29 -8.94
N GLU A 11 -1.52 5.10 -10.24
CA GLU A 11 -2.28 5.81 -11.28
C GLU A 11 -3.78 5.54 -11.18
N LYS A 12 -4.18 4.28 -11.05
CA LYS A 12 -5.60 3.90 -10.92
C LYS A 12 -6.20 4.38 -9.60
N PHE A 13 -5.42 4.36 -8.52
CA PHE A 13 -5.81 4.88 -7.22
C PHE A 13 -6.12 6.38 -7.29
N ASP A 14 -5.25 7.16 -7.93
CA ASP A 14 -5.42 8.59 -8.11
C ASP A 14 -6.62 8.91 -9.02
N ASP A 15 -6.83 8.12 -10.09
CA ASP A 15 -8.02 8.22 -10.96
C ASP A 15 -9.31 8.09 -10.13
N TYR A 16 -9.47 6.99 -9.37
CA TYR A 16 -10.66 6.76 -8.54
C TYR A 16 -10.82 7.82 -7.44
N SER A 17 -9.70 8.25 -6.85
CA SER A 17 -9.71 9.26 -5.78
C SER A 17 -10.17 10.62 -6.29
N SER A 18 -9.67 11.04 -7.46
CA SER A 18 -10.13 12.24 -8.16
C SER A 18 -11.62 12.15 -8.45
N ASP A 19 -12.06 11.01 -8.96
CA ASP A 19 -13.45 10.74 -9.30
C ASP A 19 -14.42 10.93 -8.13
N ILE A 20 -14.01 10.57 -6.91
CA ILE A 20 -14.79 10.75 -5.68
C ILE A 20 -14.72 12.21 -5.19
N ASN A 21 -13.54 12.83 -5.25
CA ASN A 21 -13.36 14.23 -4.81
C ASN A 21 -14.25 15.19 -5.61
N TYR A 22 -14.45 14.93 -6.91
CA TYR A 22 -15.23 15.79 -7.79
C TYR A 22 -16.69 15.34 -8.01
N CYS A 23 -17.14 14.25 -7.38
CA CYS A 23 -18.52 13.81 -7.58
C CYS A 23 -19.54 14.59 -6.74
N ASP A 24 -20.77 14.60 -7.25
CA ASP A 24 -21.95 15.04 -6.52
C ASP A 24 -22.40 14.01 -5.48
N VAL A 25 -23.40 14.40 -4.69
CA VAL A 25 -24.02 13.55 -3.66
C VAL A 25 -24.65 12.31 -4.27
N ASP A 26 -25.25 12.42 -5.46
CA ASP A 26 -25.99 11.33 -6.09
C ASP A 26 -25.07 10.19 -6.56
N SER A 27 -23.84 10.52 -6.95
CA SER A 27 -22.85 9.57 -7.45
C SER A 27 -21.91 9.02 -6.36
N LEU A 28 -21.87 9.67 -5.18
CA LEU A 28 -20.89 9.41 -4.13
C LEU A 28 -20.82 7.94 -3.71
N THR A 29 -21.97 7.36 -3.33
CA THR A 29 -22.03 5.98 -2.84
C THR A 29 -21.54 4.98 -3.88
N ILE A 30 -21.90 5.19 -5.16
CA ILE A 30 -21.49 4.30 -6.25
C ILE A 30 -19.96 4.36 -6.42
N LYS A 31 -19.39 5.57 -6.46
CA LYS A 31 -17.95 5.77 -6.67
C LYS A 31 -17.11 5.26 -5.50
N ILE A 32 -17.53 5.50 -4.25
CA ILE A 32 -16.83 4.94 -3.08
C ILE A 32 -16.87 3.41 -3.10
N ASN A 33 -18.01 2.80 -3.42
CA ASN A 33 -18.08 1.34 -3.52
C ASN A 33 -17.10 0.80 -4.57
N GLN A 34 -17.10 1.39 -5.77
CA GLN A 34 -16.19 1.01 -6.84
C GLN A 34 -14.73 1.12 -6.40
N PHE A 35 -14.38 2.21 -5.72
CA PHE A 35 -13.05 2.42 -5.17
C PHE A 35 -12.67 1.36 -4.14
N ILE A 36 -13.52 1.09 -3.15
CA ILE A 36 -13.22 0.07 -2.12
C ILE A 36 -13.14 -1.34 -2.71
N TYR A 37 -14.01 -1.70 -3.66
CA TYR A 37 -13.89 -2.96 -4.39
C TYR A 37 -12.55 -3.05 -5.12
N PHE A 38 -12.16 -2.00 -5.83
CA PHE A 38 -10.85 -1.94 -6.49
C PHE A 38 -9.70 -2.17 -5.50
N LEU A 39 -9.67 -1.47 -4.36
CA LEU A 39 -8.61 -1.63 -3.36
C LEU A 39 -8.56 -3.04 -2.78
N ARG A 40 -9.70 -3.71 -2.58
CA ARG A 40 -9.73 -5.06 -2.00
C ARG A 40 -9.29 -6.15 -2.96
N GLU A 41 -9.45 -5.93 -4.26
CA GLU A 41 -9.08 -6.87 -5.31
C GLU A 41 -7.59 -6.83 -5.68
N GLN A 42 -6.90 -5.73 -5.35
CA GLN A 42 -5.47 -5.57 -5.61
C GLN A 42 -4.64 -6.01 -4.41
N ALA A 43 -3.66 -6.90 -4.62
CA ALA A 43 -2.89 -7.51 -3.54
C ALA A 43 -2.07 -6.48 -2.73
N ILE A 44 -1.43 -5.53 -3.42
CA ILE A 44 -0.68 -4.43 -2.79
C ILE A 44 -1.61 -3.58 -1.93
N SER A 45 -2.72 -3.11 -2.50
CA SER A 45 -3.71 -2.31 -1.79
C SER A 45 -4.28 -3.03 -0.58
N ARG A 46 -4.70 -4.28 -0.74
CA ARG A 46 -5.23 -5.08 0.37
C ARG A 46 -4.23 -5.17 1.51
N ARG A 47 -2.94 -5.42 1.21
CA ARG A 47 -1.90 -5.45 2.24
C ARG A 47 -1.71 -4.09 2.93
N ILE A 48 -1.79 -2.98 2.19
CA ILE A 48 -1.76 -1.63 2.79
C ILE A 48 -2.96 -1.43 3.72
N LEU A 49 -4.17 -1.83 3.32
CA LEU A 49 -5.36 -1.73 4.17
C LEU A 49 -5.17 -2.54 5.46
N GLU A 50 -4.66 -3.77 5.37
CA GLU A 50 -4.32 -4.60 6.54
C GLU A 50 -3.30 -3.91 7.45
N ARG A 51 -2.25 -3.28 6.90
CA ARG A 51 -1.29 -2.51 7.70
C ARG A 51 -1.92 -1.34 8.43
N ILE A 52 -2.83 -0.61 7.79
CA ILE A 52 -3.57 0.47 8.46
C ILE A 52 -4.39 -0.10 9.63
N GLU A 53 -5.00 -1.28 9.46
CA GLU A 53 -5.72 -1.94 10.56
C GLU A 53 -4.80 -2.35 11.71
N GLU A 54 -3.61 -2.89 11.40
CA GLU A 54 -2.60 -3.31 12.37
C GLU A 54 -2.04 -2.12 13.16
N GLU A 55 -1.60 -1.07 12.47
CA GLU A 55 -0.93 0.09 13.08
C GLU A 55 -1.91 0.98 13.86
N PHE A 56 -3.16 1.07 13.41
CA PHE A 56 -4.19 1.90 14.04
C PHE A 56 -5.26 1.07 14.77
N GLN A 57 -4.91 -0.14 15.23
CA GLN A 57 -5.82 -1.06 15.91
C GLN A 57 -6.51 -0.42 17.13
N ASN A 58 -5.79 0.40 17.90
CA ASN A 58 -6.35 1.10 19.06
C ASN A 58 -7.50 2.03 18.67
N LEU A 59 -7.37 2.76 17.57
CA LEU A 59 -8.44 3.61 17.04
C LEU A 59 -9.60 2.76 16.52
N LYS A 60 -9.32 1.68 15.78
CA LYS A 60 -10.35 0.73 15.29
C LYS A 60 -11.19 0.18 16.44
N MET A 61 -10.55 -0.22 17.55
CA MET A 61 -11.23 -0.71 18.74
C MET A 61 -12.12 0.35 19.38
N LYS A 62 -11.67 1.61 19.45
CA LYS A 62 -12.46 2.72 19.96
C LYS A 62 -13.68 3.04 19.08
N LEU A 63 -13.60 2.81 17.77
CA LEU A 63 -14.72 3.05 16.84
C LEU A 63 -15.76 1.92 16.82
N ASN A 64 -15.34 0.70 17.17
CA ASN A 64 -16.18 -0.50 17.17
C ASN A 64 -17.04 -0.63 18.44
N VAL A 65 -17.68 0.47 18.83
CA VAL A 65 -18.68 0.50 19.90
C VAL A 65 -20.08 0.48 19.28
N ASP A 66 -21.03 -0.13 19.98
CA ASP A 66 -22.42 -0.17 19.55
C ASP A 66 -22.93 1.23 19.21
N LYS A 67 -23.64 1.39 18.08
CA LYS A 67 -24.17 2.67 17.61
C LYS A 67 -25.05 3.34 18.67
N TYR A 68 -25.76 2.55 19.49
CA TYR A 68 -26.57 3.07 20.59
C TYR A 68 -25.75 3.69 21.73
N GLN A 69 -24.44 3.43 21.79
CA GLN A 69 -23.51 3.99 22.79
C GLN A 69 -22.80 5.26 22.29
N ARG A 70 -22.97 5.64 21.01
CA ARG A 70 -22.33 6.81 20.39
C ARG A 70 -23.05 8.11 20.81
N SER A 71 -22.74 8.61 22.00
CA SER A 71 -23.22 9.91 22.50
C SER A 71 -22.45 11.09 21.89
N GLY A 72 -22.91 12.33 22.09
CA GLY A 72 -22.15 13.52 21.68
C GLY A 72 -20.75 13.59 22.32
N ARG A 73 -20.64 13.16 23.59
CA ARG A 73 -19.36 13.06 24.30
C ARG A 73 -18.42 12.05 23.66
N TYR A 74 -18.96 10.90 23.23
CA TYR A 74 -18.18 9.89 22.51
C TYR A 74 -17.54 10.46 21.23
N HIS A 75 -18.31 11.21 20.43
CA HIS A 75 -17.77 11.82 19.21
C HIS A 75 -16.66 12.82 19.55
N GLN A 76 -16.84 13.64 20.60
CA GLN A 76 -15.82 14.59 21.05
C GLN A 76 -14.55 13.90 21.55
N ASP A 77 -14.68 12.82 22.33
CA ASP A 77 -13.54 12.07 22.83
C ASP A 77 -12.71 11.49 21.67
N ILE A 78 -13.36 10.91 20.66
CA ILE A 78 -12.67 10.41 19.46
C ILE A 78 -12.03 11.55 18.67
N LEU A 79 -12.72 12.68 18.47
CA LEU A 79 -12.15 13.82 17.74
C LEU A 79 -10.93 14.42 18.46
N ASN A 80 -10.93 14.41 19.80
CA ASN A 80 -9.77 14.83 20.59
C ASN A 80 -8.58 13.88 20.45
N ASP A 81 -8.83 12.59 20.19
CA ASP A 81 -7.79 11.60 19.89
C ASP A 81 -7.23 11.74 18.46
N ILE A 82 -7.90 12.46 17.57
CA ILE A 82 -7.42 12.72 16.21
C ILE A 82 -6.52 13.96 16.20
N TYR A 83 -5.27 13.77 16.61
CA TYR A 83 -4.28 14.84 16.73
C TYR A 83 -3.29 14.93 15.55
N SER A 84 -3.31 13.98 14.63
CA SER A 84 -2.40 13.93 13.47
C SER A 84 -3.15 13.62 12.18
N ARG A 85 -2.49 13.92 11.05
CA ARG A 85 -3.08 13.71 9.72
C ARG A 85 -3.24 12.21 9.41
N GLU A 86 -2.29 11.41 9.86
CA GLU A 86 -2.29 9.94 9.72
C GLU A 86 -3.45 9.33 10.51
N ILE A 87 -3.67 9.79 11.75
CA ILE A 87 -4.80 9.33 12.57
C ILE A 87 -6.13 9.73 11.94
N GLN A 88 -6.22 10.94 11.37
CA GLN A 88 -7.41 11.38 10.62
C GLN A 88 -7.63 10.50 9.37
N GLY A 89 -6.56 10.10 8.69
CA GLY A 89 -6.61 9.17 7.56
C GLY A 89 -7.10 7.78 7.95
N ALA A 90 -6.59 7.23 9.05
CA ALA A 90 -7.03 5.95 9.59
C ALA A 90 -8.49 6.01 10.07
N PHE A 91 -8.90 7.10 10.72
CA PHE A 91 -10.29 7.34 11.08
C PHE A 91 -11.20 7.36 9.84
N GLY A 92 -10.80 8.08 8.79
CA GLY A 92 -11.49 8.10 7.50
C GLY A 92 -11.64 6.72 6.89
N PHE A 93 -10.56 5.94 6.86
CA PHE A 93 -10.54 4.56 6.40
C PHE A 93 -11.52 3.67 7.17
N PHE A 94 -11.49 3.70 8.51
CA PHE A 94 -12.37 2.87 9.32
C PHE A 94 -13.83 3.26 9.16
N TYR A 95 -14.14 4.55 9.07
CA TYR A 95 -15.51 5.03 8.80
C TYR A 95 -16.02 4.53 7.45
N ILE A 96 -15.23 4.71 6.39
CA ILE A 96 -15.60 4.27 5.03
C ILE A 96 -15.77 2.75 4.99
N THR A 97 -14.89 2.00 5.64
CA THR A 97 -14.95 0.54 5.70
C THR A 97 -16.17 0.06 6.48
N GLU A 98 -16.45 0.62 7.66
CA GLU A 98 -17.66 0.31 8.44
C GLU A 98 -18.92 0.50 7.59
N LYS A 99 -18.99 1.62 6.86
CA LYS A 99 -20.11 1.91 5.97
C LYS A 99 -20.16 0.95 4.78
N PHE A 100 -19.04 0.63 4.15
CA PHE A 100 -18.99 -0.29 3.02
C PHE A 100 -19.47 -1.72 3.39
N GLU A 101 -19.09 -2.22 4.57
CA GLU A 101 -19.53 -3.55 5.05
C GLU A 101 -21.04 -3.62 5.30
N VAL A 102 -21.66 -2.49 5.65
CA VAL A 102 -23.12 -2.39 5.74
C VAL A 102 -23.64 -2.17 4.32
N ASN A 103 -24.19 -3.23 3.71
CA ASN A 103 -24.76 -3.17 2.34
C ASN A 103 -25.51 -1.84 2.11
N PRO A 104 -25.03 -0.97 1.19
CA PRO A 104 -25.52 0.39 1.05
C PRO A 104 -27.01 0.41 0.78
N LYS A 105 -27.77 1.12 1.63
CA LYS A 105 -29.22 1.14 1.54
C LYS A 105 -29.77 2.25 0.65
N PHE A 106 -28.98 3.32 0.42
CA PHE A 106 -29.41 4.50 -0.33
C PHE A 106 -28.22 5.40 -0.74
N ARG A 107 -28.48 6.41 -1.58
CA ARG A 107 -27.46 7.27 -2.22
C ARG A 107 -26.58 8.09 -1.26
N THR A 108 -27.06 8.42 -0.06
CA THR A 108 -26.36 9.21 0.96
C THR A 108 -25.76 8.37 2.09
N HIS A 109 -25.63 7.05 1.91
CA HIS A 109 -25.21 6.10 2.96
C HIS A 109 -23.90 6.49 3.66
N TYR A 110 -22.92 7.01 2.92
CA TYR A 110 -21.66 7.49 3.48
C TYR A 110 -21.78 8.83 4.23
N LEU A 111 -22.90 9.52 4.13
CA LEU A 111 -23.13 10.84 4.73
C LEU A 111 -23.93 10.81 6.04
N ASP A 112 -24.57 9.69 6.39
CA ASP A 112 -25.58 9.62 7.45
C ASP A 112 -25.14 10.13 8.83
N ASP A 113 -23.86 9.96 9.18
CA ASP A 113 -23.34 10.31 10.50
C ASP A 113 -22.40 11.53 10.46
N ILE A 114 -22.20 12.14 9.29
CA ILE A 114 -21.27 13.27 9.13
C ILE A 114 -21.68 14.45 10.02
N ARG A 115 -22.98 14.66 10.20
CA ARG A 115 -23.49 15.70 11.08
C ARG A 115 -23.10 15.50 12.54
N SER A 116 -22.99 14.26 13.01
CA SER A 116 -22.60 13.95 14.38
C SER A 116 -21.10 14.13 14.60
N TRP A 117 -20.30 13.89 13.56
CA TRP A 117 -18.84 14.03 13.61
C TRP A 117 -18.37 15.47 13.44
N TYR A 118 -18.77 16.11 12.33
CA TYR A 118 -18.26 17.43 11.98
C TYR A 118 -19.38 18.46 11.83
N GLY A 119 -20.63 18.04 11.63
CA GLY A 119 -21.76 18.94 11.39
C GLY A 119 -22.17 18.96 9.92
N GLY A 120 -22.83 20.04 9.50
CA GLY A 120 -23.36 20.20 8.14
C GLY A 120 -24.88 20.34 8.11
N LYS A 121 -25.36 21.33 7.37
CA LYS A 121 -26.78 21.69 7.31
C LYS A 121 -27.55 20.89 6.27
N ASP A 122 -26.91 20.61 5.14
CA ASP A 122 -27.49 19.87 4.01
C ASP A 122 -26.50 18.82 3.47
N TYR A 123 -26.95 18.03 2.49
CA TYR A 123 -26.16 16.94 1.93
C TYR A 123 -24.94 17.42 1.13
N ASN A 124 -24.97 18.61 0.54
CA ASN A 124 -23.80 19.15 -0.16
C ASN A 124 -22.72 19.52 0.85
N GLU A 125 -23.09 20.21 1.93
CA GLU A 125 -22.15 20.53 3.01
C GLU A 125 -21.62 19.27 3.69
N GLN A 126 -22.47 18.25 3.89
CA GLN A 126 -22.03 16.95 4.43
C GLN A 126 -21.09 16.23 3.46
N ASN A 127 -21.31 16.30 2.14
CA ASN A 127 -20.41 15.71 1.15
C ASN A 127 -19.03 16.37 1.19
N GLU A 128 -18.97 17.70 1.23
CA GLU A 128 -17.69 18.41 1.32
C GLU A 128 -16.96 18.10 2.64
N ARG A 129 -17.68 17.98 3.75
CA ARG A 129 -17.11 17.53 5.04
C ARG A 129 -16.65 16.08 4.99
N PHE A 130 -17.41 15.18 4.37
CA PHE A 130 -16.99 13.80 4.15
C PHE A 130 -15.67 13.73 3.38
N LYS A 131 -15.57 14.46 2.26
CA LYS A 131 -14.35 14.53 1.47
C LYS A 131 -13.18 15.06 2.29
N THR A 132 -13.36 16.22 2.93
CA THR A 132 -12.33 16.93 3.69
C THR A 132 -11.78 16.14 4.88
N TYR A 133 -12.67 15.51 5.67
CA TYR A 133 -12.30 14.92 6.95
C TYR A 133 -12.17 13.40 6.91
N PHE A 134 -12.73 12.71 5.92
CA PHE A 134 -12.67 11.24 5.87
C PHE A 134 -11.94 10.76 4.64
N PHE A 135 -12.36 11.19 3.46
CA PHE A 135 -11.85 10.63 2.22
C PHE A 135 -10.44 11.12 1.87
N THR A 136 -10.21 12.43 1.78
CA THR A 136 -8.91 13.00 1.44
C THR A 136 -7.80 12.59 2.43
N PRO A 137 -8.01 12.61 3.76
CA PRO A 137 -7.01 12.14 4.70
C PRO A 137 -6.69 10.64 4.53
N PHE A 138 -7.70 9.82 4.21
CA PHE A 138 -7.47 8.39 3.90
C PHE A 138 -6.61 8.22 2.64
N VAL A 139 -6.92 8.96 1.59
CA VAL A 139 -6.15 8.96 0.33
C VAL A 139 -4.70 9.34 0.59
N GLU A 140 -4.45 10.39 1.38
CA GLU A 140 -3.10 10.81 1.76
C GLU A 140 -2.36 9.74 2.56
N LEU A 141 -3.02 9.10 3.54
CA LEU A 141 -2.42 8.02 4.33
C LEU A 141 -2.06 6.83 3.42
N PHE A 142 -2.96 6.41 2.55
CA PHE A 142 -2.71 5.31 1.62
C PHE A 142 -1.54 5.62 0.67
N ASN A 143 -1.48 6.85 0.15
CA ASN A 143 -0.38 7.31 -0.69
C ASN A 143 0.95 7.38 0.07
N TRP A 144 0.94 7.71 1.37
CA TRP A 144 2.14 7.61 2.19
C TRP A 144 2.64 6.16 2.28
N PHE A 145 1.74 5.18 2.45
CA PHE A 145 2.12 3.77 2.43
C PHE A 145 2.75 3.34 1.10
N LEU A 146 2.18 3.79 -0.03
CA LEU A 146 2.76 3.52 -1.35
C LEU A 146 4.13 4.17 -1.54
N ARG A 147 4.35 5.38 -1.02
CA ARG A 147 5.55 6.18 -1.33
C ARG A 147 6.72 5.91 -0.39
N GLU A 148 6.47 5.91 0.92
CA GLU A 148 7.53 6.05 1.94
C GLU A 148 7.50 4.94 3.00
N SER A 149 6.41 4.18 3.16
CA SER A 149 6.35 3.23 4.27
C SER A 149 7.45 2.18 4.24
N GLU A 150 8.09 1.96 5.38
CA GLU A 150 9.04 0.87 5.54
C GLU A 150 8.32 -0.47 5.62
N THR A 151 8.91 -1.51 5.04
CA THR A 151 8.41 -2.89 5.20
C THR A 151 8.68 -3.37 6.62
N ILE A 152 7.62 -3.66 7.39
CA ILE A 152 7.72 -4.21 8.74
C ILE A 152 7.57 -5.74 8.69
N ASN A 153 6.64 -6.23 7.88
CA ASN A 153 6.37 -7.66 7.69
C ASN A 153 6.96 -8.17 6.36
N PRO A 154 7.46 -9.41 6.29
CA PRO A 154 7.86 -10.03 5.02
C PRO A 154 6.78 -10.02 3.91
N ASN A 155 5.50 -10.01 4.28
CA ASN A 155 4.39 -9.95 3.34
C ASN A 155 4.11 -8.54 2.81
N ASP A 156 4.81 -7.51 3.32
CA ASP A 156 4.68 -6.15 2.84
C ASP A 156 5.29 -6.00 1.44
N TYR A 157 4.70 -5.11 0.67
CA TYR A 157 5.26 -4.65 -0.60
C TYR A 157 6.23 -3.49 -0.36
N PHE A 158 7.19 -3.35 -1.25
CA PHE A 158 8.13 -2.23 -1.20
C PHE A 158 7.40 -0.92 -1.52
N SER A 159 7.68 0.13 -0.76
CA SER A 159 7.30 1.50 -1.11
C SER A 159 8.09 1.99 -2.32
N GLU A 160 7.62 3.05 -2.98
CA GLU A 160 8.30 3.69 -4.12
C GLU A 160 9.74 4.06 -3.79
N GLU A 161 10.00 4.65 -2.62
CA GLU A 161 11.35 4.97 -2.15
C GLU A 161 12.20 3.70 -1.95
N SER A 162 11.63 2.65 -1.36
CA SER A 162 12.33 1.36 -1.20
C SER A 162 12.66 0.73 -2.55
N GLN A 163 11.74 0.79 -3.51
CA GLN A 163 11.93 0.30 -4.87
C GLN A 163 13.07 1.05 -5.56
N GLN A 164 13.08 2.39 -5.49
CA GLN A 164 14.16 3.21 -6.05
C GLN A 164 15.52 2.90 -5.42
N ASN A 165 15.57 2.70 -4.10
CA ASN A 165 16.80 2.31 -3.40
C ASN A 165 17.30 0.90 -3.79
N ILE A 166 16.39 -0.02 -4.09
CA ILE A 166 16.75 -1.36 -4.62
C ILE A 166 17.27 -1.23 -6.05
N ILE A 167 16.56 -0.50 -6.90
CA ILE A 167 16.91 -0.28 -8.30
C ILE A 167 18.30 0.38 -8.39
N ALA A 168 18.57 1.43 -7.62
CA ALA A 168 19.87 2.08 -7.61
C ALA A 168 21.03 1.15 -7.18
N ARG A 169 20.76 0.21 -6.25
CA ARG A 169 21.75 -0.81 -5.86
C ARG A 169 21.99 -1.81 -6.98
N ILE A 170 20.95 -2.20 -7.69
CA ILE A 170 21.04 -3.07 -8.86
C ILE A 170 21.86 -2.40 -9.97
N ASP A 171 21.53 -1.15 -10.32
CA ASP A 171 22.24 -0.40 -11.35
C ASP A 171 23.75 -0.28 -11.03
N SER A 172 24.07 0.02 -9.76
CA SER A 172 25.47 0.07 -9.31
C SER A 172 26.16 -1.30 -9.38
N LEU A 173 25.43 -2.39 -9.11
CA LEU A 173 25.96 -3.74 -9.25
C LEU A 173 26.22 -4.09 -10.72
N GLU A 174 25.33 -3.71 -11.64
CA GLU A 174 25.52 -3.92 -13.08
C GLU A 174 26.74 -3.17 -13.63
N GLU A 175 26.95 -1.92 -13.21
CA GLU A 175 28.17 -1.16 -13.53
C GLU A 175 29.42 -1.90 -13.02
N ASN A 176 29.39 -2.45 -11.81
CA ASN A 176 30.51 -3.18 -11.25
C ASN A 176 30.75 -4.56 -11.91
N LEU A 177 29.69 -5.26 -12.31
CA LEU A 177 29.75 -6.55 -12.99
C LEU A 177 30.23 -6.40 -14.44
N SER A 178 29.78 -5.35 -15.13
CA SER A 178 30.17 -5.07 -16.53
C SER A 178 31.66 -4.74 -16.65
N LEU A 179 32.25 -4.15 -15.61
CA LEU A 179 33.69 -3.92 -15.51
C LEU A 179 34.51 -5.19 -15.23
N LYS A 180 33.89 -6.28 -14.75
CA LYS A 180 34.62 -7.45 -14.21
C LYS A 180 34.47 -8.74 -15.02
N LEU A 181 33.47 -8.89 -15.87
CA LEU A 181 33.17 -10.19 -16.46
C LEU A 181 33.08 -10.15 -18.01
N SER A 182 33.74 -11.10 -18.68
CA SER A 182 33.71 -11.30 -20.14
C SER A 182 32.61 -12.31 -20.55
N ILE A 183 31.73 -11.91 -21.48
CA ILE A 183 30.81 -12.67 -22.37
C ILE A 183 29.92 -13.81 -21.80
N GLY A 184 30.28 -14.56 -20.75
CA GLY A 184 29.41 -15.53 -20.06
C GLY A 184 28.30 -14.92 -19.19
N ASN A 185 28.20 -13.59 -19.16
CA ASN A 185 27.44 -12.83 -18.15
C ASN A 185 26.09 -12.35 -18.63
N GLN A 186 25.74 -12.58 -19.89
CA GLN A 186 24.45 -12.15 -20.41
C GLN A 186 23.31 -12.76 -19.58
N ILE A 187 23.44 -14.04 -19.19
CA ILE A 187 22.47 -14.72 -18.32
C ILE A 187 22.40 -14.01 -16.95
N VAL A 188 23.54 -13.68 -16.34
CA VAL A 188 23.58 -12.99 -15.04
C VAL A 188 22.90 -11.61 -15.14
N PHE A 189 23.17 -10.85 -16.20
CA PHE A 189 22.52 -9.56 -16.44
C PHE A 189 21.02 -9.69 -16.68
N GLU A 190 20.59 -10.69 -17.46
CA GLU A 190 19.17 -10.97 -17.69
C GLU A 190 18.45 -11.30 -16.37
N GLU A 191 19.06 -12.09 -15.50
CA GLU A 191 18.50 -12.39 -14.17
C GLU A 191 18.44 -11.16 -13.25
N VAL A 192 19.45 -10.27 -13.32
CA VAL A 192 19.47 -9.02 -12.53
C VAL A 192 18.40 -8.04 -13.00
N GLU A 193 18.24 -7.85 -14.31
CA GLU A 193 17.18 -7.01 -14.88
C GLU A 193 15.78 -7.56 -14.56
N GLU A 194 15.57 -8.88 -14.65
CA GLU A 194 14.29 -9.46 -14.25
C GLU A 194 13.99 -9.22 -12.76
N VAL A 195 15.00 -9.37 -11.89
CA VAL A 195 14.86 -9.08 -10.45
C VAL A 195 14.47 -7.62 -10.20
N LYS A 196 15.01 -6.70 -11.00
CA LYS A 196 14.70 -5.26 -10.93
C LYS A 196 13.23 -5.02 -11.26
N ASP A 197 12.69 -5.63 -12.32
CA ASP A 197 11.27 -5.49 -12.68
C ASP A 197 10.33 -6.05 -11.60
N LEU A 198 10.70 -7.19 -11.01
CA LEU A 198 9.88 -7.89 -10.01
C LEU A 198 9.69 -7.10 -8.70
N VAL A 199 10.54 -6.12 -8.39
CA VAL A 199 10.44 -5.32 -7.16
C VAL A 199 9.11 -4.55 -7.07
N THR A 200 8.52 -4.24 -8.22
CA THR A 200 7.25 -3.47 -8.31
C THR A 200 6.01 -4.35 -8.17
N PHE A 201 6.15 -5.67 -8.32
CA PHE A 201 5.04 -6.64 -8.35
C PHE A 201 4.98 -7.53 -7.11
N LEU A 202 6.11 -7.77 -6.46
CA LEU A 202 6.22 -8.78 -5.43
C LEU A 202 6.32 -8.17 -4.04
N ASN A 203 5.78 -8.91 -3.05
CA ASN A 203 6.09 -8.62 -1.68
C ASN A 203 7.54 -8.98 -1.37
N LYS A 204 8.06 -8.44 -0.26
CA LYS A 204 9.46 -8.59 0.16
C LYS A 204 9.89 -10.04 0.25
N LYS A 205 9.05 -10.91 0.83
CA LYS A 205 9.34 -12.34 0.99
C LYS A 205 9.53 -13.01 -0.37
N ASN A 206 8.53 -12.93 -1.25
CA ASN A 206 8.55 -13.62 -2.54
C ASN A 206 9.68 -13.09 -3.42
N TRP A 207 9.94 -11.78 -3.38
CA TRP A 207 11.04 -11.16 -4.12
C TRP A 207 12.40 -11.71 -3.65
N ILE A 208 12.64 -11.76 -2.33
CA ILE A 208 13.87 -12.34 -1.76
C ILE A 208 14.01 -13.83 -2.12
N GLU A 209 12.93 -14.61 -2.06
CA GLU A 209 12.95 -16.03 -2.41
C GLU A 209 13.28 -16.25 -3.89
N ILE A 210 12.74 -15.43 -4.79
CA ILE A 210 13.01 -15.51 -6.24
C ILE A 210 14.47 -15.15 -6.54
N ILE A 211 14.99 -14.07 -5.97
CA ILE A 211 16.40 -13.70 -6.12
C ILE A 211 17.30 -14.86 -5.70
N LYS A 212 17.04 -15.43 -4.51
CA LYS A 212 17.82 -16.56 -4.01
C LYS A 212 17.77 -17.73 -4.97
N GLY A 213 16.57 -18.12 -5.42
CA GLY A 213 16.40 -19.22 -6.36
C GLY A 213 17.21 -19.03 -7.63
N LYS A 214 17.04 -17.88 -8.29
CA LYS A 214 17.73 -17.53 -9.54
C LYS A 214 19.25 -17.65 -9.41
N PHE A 215 19.85 -17.02 -8.40
CA PHE A 215 21.31 -17.04 -8.25
C PHE A 215 21.86 -18.35 -7.65
N VAL A 216 21.07 -19.10 -6.89
CA VAL A 216 21.42 -20.48 -6.50
C VAL A 216 21.45 -21.38 -7.73
N ASP A 217 20.45 -21.29 -8.61
CA ASP A 217 20.37 -22.11 -9.82
C ASP A 217 21.54 -21.83 -10.76
N LEU A 218 21.94 -20.56 -10.95
CA LEU A 218 23.14 -20.20 -11.70
C LEU A 218 24.42 -20.77 -11.08
N ALA A 219 24.52 -20.79 -9.76
CA ALA A 219 25.68 -21.36 -9.06
C ALA A 219 25.73 -22.89 -9.16
N LEU A 220 24.58 -23.57 -9.10
CA LEU A 220 24.47 -25.02 -9.26
C LEU A 220 24.74 -25.45 -10.70
N ALA A 221 24.38 -24.62 -11.67
CA ALA A 221 24.70 -24.82 -13.08
C ALA A 221 26.15 -24.45 -13.43
N GLU A 222 26.97 -24.08 -12.45
CA GLU A 222 28.37 -23.67 -12.61
C GLU A 222 28.57 -22.46 -13.55
N VAL A 223 27.51 -21.66 -13.76
CA VAL A 223 27.57 -20.40 -14.54
C VAL A 223 28.33 -19.33 -13.76
N ILE A 224 28.14 -19.29 -12.44
CA ILE A 224 28.87 -18.43 -11.50
C ILE A 224 29.33 -19.25 -10.29
N SER A 225 30.35 -18.77 -9.57
CA SER A 225 30.73 -19.42 -8.30
C SER A 225 29.69 -19.12 -7.20
N LYS A 226 29.65 -19.98 -6.17
CA LYS A 226 28.76 -19.76 -5.02
C LYS A 226 29.06 -18.44 -4.31
N GLU A 227 30.33 -18.06 -4.22
CA GLU A 227 30.79 -16.80 -3.63
C GLU A 227 30.28 -15.60 -4.44
N VAL A 228 30.32 -15.69 -5.78
CA VAL A 228 29.79 -14.65 -6.66
C VAL A 228 28.28 -14.54 -6.52
N ALA A 229 27.56 -15.66 -6.50
CA ALA A 229 26.11 -15.70 -6.28
C ALA A 229 25.72 -15.04 -4.95
N THR A 230 26.38 -15.41 -3.85
CA THR A 230 26.16 -14.80 -2.54
C THR A 230 26.47 -13.31 -2.56
N SER A 231 27.58 -12.89 -3.15
CA SER A 231 27.94 -11.48 -3.26
C SER A 231 26.90 -10.66 -4.03
N ILE A 232 26.32 -11.20 -5.11
CA ILE A 232 25.28 -10.53 -5.89
C ILE A 232 24.02 -10.36 -5.04
N VAL A 233 23.52 -11.45 -4.47
CA VAL A 233 22.28 -11.44 -3.66
C VAL A 233 22.41 -10.50 -2.46
N GLU A 234 23.56 -10.52 -1.76
CA GLU A 234 23.81 -9.63 -0.62
C GLU A 234 23.88 -8.16 -1.04
N SER A 235 24.45 -7.86 -2.22
CA SER A 235 24.52 -6.49 -2.75
C SER A 235 23.13 -5.94 -3.08
N ILE A 236 22.29 -6.77 -3.71
CA ILE A 236 20.92 -6.40 -4.08
C ILE A 236 20.05 -6.20 -2.83
N ILE A 237 20.08 -7.15 -1.89
CA ILE A 237 19.23 -7.10 -0.71
C ILE A 237 19.77 -6.11 0.33
N GLY A 238 21.08 -5.86 0.36
CA GLY A 238 21.75 -4.96 1.30
C GLY A 238 21.97 -5.56 2.69
N THR A 239 21.80 -6.88 2.83
CA THR A 239 22.01 -7.60 4.09
C THR A 239 22.69 -8.93 3.84
N LYS A 240 23.47 -9.40 4.80
CA LYS A 240 24.11 -10.72 4.73
C LYS A 240 23.09 -11.85 4.75
N ILE A 241 23.30 -12.87 3.93
CA ILE A 241 22.37 -14.00 3.78
C ILE A 241 23.13 -15.30 3.57
N GLU A 242 22.72 -16.33 4.31
CA GLU A 242 23.13 -17.71 4.05
C GLU A 242 22.31 -18.28 2.88
N MET A 243 22.97 -18.57 1.75
CA MET A 243 22.34 -19.14 0.55
C MET A 243 22.60 -20.65 0.40
N PHE A 244 23.77 -21.11 0.81
CA PHE A 244 24.22 -22.48 0.64
C PHE A 244 24.53 -23.06 2.02
N LYS A 245 24.08 -24.30 2.26
CA LYS A 245 24.47 -25.10 3.43
C LYS A 245 25.67 -25.97 3.10
#